data_AF-A0A497K517-F1
#
_entry.id   AF-A0A497K517-F1
#
_cell.length_a   1.000
_cell.length_b   1.000
_cell.length_c   1.000
_cell.angle_alpha   90.00
_cell.angle_beta   90.00
_cell.angle_gamma   90.00
#
_symmetry.space_group_name_H-M   'P 1'
#
loop_
_entity.id
_entity.type
_entity.pdbx_description
1 polymer ?
#
loop_
_entity_poly.entity_id
_entity_poly.type
_entity_poly.pdbx_seq_one_letter_code
_entity_poly.pdbx_strand_id
1 'polypeptide(L)'
;WQGGEFCCWETEGFVEAMLRGGAYGAGQSSWGPTAYGLVEGEESAKRLLENVRRSAERIGVEAEIFTTRARNGGFSFSLAET
;
A
#
# COMPACT_ATOMS: atom_id res chain seq x y z
N TRP A 1 7.79 -17.40 12.87
CA TRP A 1 8.24 -17.68 11.49
C TRP A 1 7.01 -17.67 10.61
N GLN A 2 6.94 -16.81 9.58
CA GLN A 2 5.74 -16.59 8.75
C GLN A 2 5.70 -17.47 7.49
N GLY A 3 6.70 -18.33 7.26
CA GLY A 3 6.73 -19.21 6.08
C GLY A 3 6.89 -18.51 4.71
N GLY A 4 6.87 -17.17 4.66
CA GLY A 4 6.77 -16.42 3.40
C GLY A 4 5.32 -16.25 2.92
N GLU A 5 4.34 -16.59 3.75
CA GLU A 5 2.92 -16.47 3.45
C GLU A 5 2.37 -15.11 3.90
N PHE A 6 1.50 -14.51 3.09
CA PHE A 6 0.74 -13.34 3.51
C PHE A 6 -0.21 -13.69 4.67
N CYS A 7 -0.53 -12.71 5.52
CA CYS A 7 -1.35 -12.97 6.71
C CYS A 7 -2.78 -13.42 6.39
N CYS A 8 -3.30 -13.00 5.24
CA CYS A 8 -4.65 -13.29 4.79
C CYS A 8 -4.79 -13.08 3.27
N TRP A 9 -5.89 -13.59 2.70
CA TRP A 9 -6.17 -13.53 1.26
C TRP A 9 -6.43 -12.10 0.77
N GLU A 10 -6.91 -11.21 1.65
CA GLU A 10 -7.12 -9.80 1.33
C GLU A 10 -5.79 -9.10 1.03
N THR A 11 -4.78 -9.30 1.88
CA THR A 11 -3.43 -8.75 1.67
C THR A 11 -2.80 -9.32 0.41
N GLU A 12 -2.92 -10.63 0.18
CA GLU A 12 -2.47 -11.27 -1.06
C GLU A 12 -3.13 -10.63 -2.29
N GLY A 13 -4.46 -10.49 -2.26
CA GLY A 13 -5.22 -9.86 -3.34
C GLY A 13 -4.78 -8.44 -3.64
N PHE A 14 -4.45 -7.65 -2.61
CA PHE A 14 -3.91 -6.29 -2.80
C PHE A 14 -2.48 -6.28 -3.33
N VAL A 15 -1.61 -7.17 -2.86
CA VAL A 15 -0.24 -7.32 -3.40
C VAL A 15 -0.30 -7.65 -4.88
N GLU A 16 -1.13 -8.62 -5.27
CA GLU A 16 -1.31 -8.97 -6.67
C GLU A 16 -1.91 -7.84 -7.51
N ALA A 17 -2.90 -7.11 -6.96
CA ALA A 17 -3.49 -5.95 -7.64
C ALA A 17 -2.43 -4.88 -7.92
N MET A 18 -1.54 -4.62 -6.96
CA MET A 18 -0.44 -3.67 -7.14
C MET A 18 0.57 -4.13 -8.19
N LEU A 19 0.98 -5.40 -8.17
CA LEU A 19 1.90 -5.94 -9.17
C LEU A 19 1.30 -5.90 -10.58
N ARG A 20 0.04 -6.32 -10.75
CA ARG A 20 -0.69 -6.21 -12.03
C ARG A 20 -0.91 -4.76 -12.45
N GLY A 21 -1.03 -3.85 -11.50
CA GLY A 21 -1.16 -2.40 -11.71
C GLY A 21 0.15 -1.69 -12.09
N GLY A 22 1.28 -2.41 -12.17
CA GLY A 22 2.56 -1.87 -12.60
C GLY A 22 3.47 -1.37 -11.47
N ALA A 23 3.23 -1.80 -10.22
CA ALA A 23 4.19 -1.59 -9.16
C ALA A 23 5.52 -2.30 -9.48
N TYR A 24 6.65 -1.65 -9.20
CA TYR A 24 7.98 -2.25 -9.34
C TYR A 24 8.20 -3.40 -8.34
N GLY A 25 7.52 -3.32 -7.20
CA GLY A 25 7.44 -4.37 -6.20
C GLY A 25 6.30 -4.08 -5.25
N ALA A 26 5.76 -5.12 -4.63
CA ALA A 26 4.69 -5.02 -3.64
C ALA A 26 4.85 -6.13 -2.59
N GLY A 27 4.28 -5.91 -1.42
CA GLY A 27 4.35 -6.87 -0.32
C GLY A 27 3.50 -6.46 0.87
N GLN A 28 3.72 -7.16 1.98
CA GLN A 28 3.06 -6.91 3.25
C GLN A 28 3.99 -6.14 4.19
N SER A 29 3.42 -5.15 4.88
CA SER A 29 4.11 -4.47 5.96
C SER A 29 4.09 -5.34 7.23
N SER A 30 5.25 -5.81 7.66
CA SER A 30 5.40 -6.64 8.87
C SER A 30 4.43 -7.83 8.87
N TRP A 31 3.64 -8.01 9.93
CA TRP A 31 2.66 -9.08 10.09
C TRP A 31 1.31 -8.81 9.41
N GLY A 32 1.19 -7.70 8.67
CA GLY A 32 -0.05 -7.31 8.00
C GLY A 32 -1.05 -6.63 8.95
N PRO A 33 -2.27 -6.33 8.48
CA PRO A 33 -2.81 -6.64 7.14
C PRO A 33 -2.38 -5.64 6.04
N THR A 34 -1.64 -4.59 6.40
CA THR A 34 -1.25 -3.53 5.45
C THR A 34 -0.39 -4.08 4.31
N ALA A 35 -0.89 -3.97 3.09
CA ALA A 35 -0.11 -4.17 1.87
C ALA A 35 0.52 -2.85 1.41
N TYR A 36 1.67 -2.90 0.74
CA TYR A 36 2.30 -1.75 0.11
C TYR A 36 2.84 -2.09 -1.28
N GLY A 37 2.97 -1.07 -2.12
CA GLY A 37 3.52 -1.16 -3.46
C GLY A 37 4.37 0.07 -3.79
N LEU A 38 5.39 -0.12 -4.62
CA LEU A 38 6.34 0.93 -4.99
C LEU A 38 6.20 1.29 -6.47
N VAL A 39 6.11 2.59 -6.74
CA VAL A 39 6.11 3.17 -8.09
C VAL A 39 6.91 4.46 -8.10
N GLU A 40 7.36 4.87 -9.28
CA GLU A 40 8.05 6.13 -9.48
C GLU A 40 7.10 7.24 -9.94
N GLY A 41 7.13 8.35 -9.21
CA GLY A 41 6.38 9.56 -9.53
C GLY A 41 4.92 9.54 -9.10
N GLU A 42 4.36 10.73 -8.89
CA GLU A 42 2.99 10.92 -8.41
C GLU A 42 1.94 10.42 -9.40
N GLU A 43 2.18 10.55 -10.70
CA GLU A 43 1.24 10.09 -11.72
C GLU A 43 1.09 8.56 -11.74
N SER A 44 2.18 7.83 -11.57
CA SER A 44 2.15 6.37 -11.42
C SER A 44 1.44 5.98 -10.12
N ALA A 45 1.69 6.71 -9.03
CA ALA A 45 1.01 6.50 -7.74
C ALA A 45 -0.51 6.71 -7.84
N LYS A 46 -0.98 7.76 -8.53
CA LYS A 46 -2.42 8.00 -8.77
C LYS A 46 -3.06 6.89 -9.59
N ARG A 47 -2.42 6.44 -10.68
CA ARG A 47 -2.92 5.33 -11.50
C ARG A 47 -3.00 4.02 -10.72
N LEU A 48 -1.98 3.73 -9.92
CA LEU A 48 -1.95 2.53 -9.09
C LEU A 48 -3.03 2.59 -8.01
N LEU A 49 -3.19 3.73 -7.33
CA LEU A 49 -4.23 3.95 -6.32
C LEU A 49 -5.63 3.64 -6.87
N GLU A 50 -5.95 4.13 -8.07
CA GLU A 50 -7.22 3.86 -8.73
C GLU A 50 -7.39 2.39 -9.13
N ASN A 51 -6.31 1.71 -9.55
CA ASN A 51 -6.35 0.28 -9.82
C ASN A 51 -6.66 -0.53 -8.54
N VAL A 52 -6.00 -0.20 -7.43
CA VAL A 52 -6.17 -0.91 -6.16
C VAL A 52 -7.56 -0.67 -5.58
N ARG A 53 -8.11 0.56 -5.67
CA ARG A 53 -9.50 0.86 -5.27
C ARG A 53 -10.53 0.02 -6.03
N ARG A 54 -10.42 -0.02 -7.36
CA ARG A 54 -11.28 -0.90 -8.18
C ARG A 54 -11.10 -2.39 -7.84
N SER A 55 -9.89 -2.79 -7.47
CA SER A 55 -9.67 -4.16 -7.00
C SER A 55 -10.36 -4.43 -5.67
N ALA A 56 -10.31 -3.49 -4.72
CA ALA A 56 -10.98 -3.57 -3.42
C ALA A 56 -12.50 -3.76 -3.60
N GLU A 57 -13.11 -2.94 -4.45
CA GLU A 57 -14.53 -3.05 -4.82
C GLU A 57 -14.86 -4.41 -5.44
N ARG A 58 -14.05 -4.86 -6.39
CA ARG A 58 -14.23 -6.14 -7.10
C ARG A 58 -14.16 -7.35 -6.18
N ILE A 59 -13.27 -7.33 -5.18
CA ILE A 59 -13.09 -8.43 -4.23
C ILE A 59 -13.96 -8.28 -2.97
N GLY A 60 -14.71 -7.18 -2.84
CA GLY A 60 -15.61 -6.94 -1.72
C GLY A 60 -14.91 -6.66 -0.40
N VAL A 61 -13.73 -6.03 -0.42
CA VAL A 61 -12.94 -5.71 0.78
C VAL A 61 -12.96 -4.20 1.03
N GLU A 62 -13.34 -3.82 2.24
CA GLU A 62 -13.25 -2.44 2.72
C GLU A 62 -11.85 -2.18 3.30
N ALA A 63 -11.17 -1.13 2.82
CA ALA A 63 -9.82 -0.79 3.26
C ALA A 63 -9.55 0.72 3.15
N GLU A 64 -8.71 1.24 4.03
CA GLU A 64 -8.11 2.56 3.85
C GLU A 64 -6.97 2.47 2.83
N ILE A 65 -7.08 3.23 1.74
CA ILE A 65 -6.12 3.15 0.61
C ILE A 65 -5.64 4.56 0.27
N PHE A 66 -4.34 4.78 0.43
CA PHE A 66 -3.68 6.05 0.19
C PHE A 66 -2.28 5.89 -0.38
N THR A 67 -1.71 6.99 -0.85
CA THR A 67 -0.32 7.06 -1.34
C THR A 67 0.52 7.93 -0.42
N THR A 68 1.78 7.57 -0.23
CA THR A 68 2.74 8.40 0.51
C THR A 68 4.12 8.32 -0.14
N ARG A 69 5.02 9.22 0.26
CA ARG A 69 6.43 9.20 -0.15
C ARG A 69 7.28 8.67 1.00
N ALA A 70 8.43 8.09 0.67
CA ALA A 70 9.43 7.75 1.66
C ALA A 70 9.83 9.00 2.47
N ARG A 71 9.83 8.88 3.80
CA ARG A 71 10.19 9.97 4.72
C ARG A 71 11.56 9.70 5.32
N ASN A 72 12.59 10.35 4.79
CA ASN A 72 13.98 10.19 5.27
C ASN A 72 14.36 11.13 6.43
N GLY A 73 13.40 11.85 7.00
CA GLY A 73 13.65 12.84 8.07
C GLY A 73 13.37 12.34 9.50
N GLY A 74 12.89 11.11 9.67
CA GLY A 74 12.48 10.62 10.99
C GLY A 74 11.40 11.48 11.66
N PHE A 75 11.45 11.55 12.99
CA PHE A 75 10.53 12.34 13.81
C PHE A 75 10.90 13.83 13.80
N SER A 76 9.89 14.71 13.80
CA SER A 76 10.03 16.16 13.90
C SER A 76 8.89 16.73 14.75
N PHE A 77 9.15 17.76 15.55
CA PHE A 77 8.11 18.47 16.31
C PHE A 77 8.18 19.98 16.09
N SER A 78 7.05 20.66 16.29
CA SER A 78 6.92 22.12 16.31
C SER A 78 5.98 22.49 17.45
N LEU A 79 6.28 23.57 18.17
CA LEU A 79 5.36 24.11 19.17
C LEU A 79 4.21 24.81 18.46
N ALA A 80 2.98 24.50 18.81
CA ALA A 80 1.80 25.25 18.35
C ALA A 80 1.63 26.47 19.27
N GLU A 81 1.57 27.68 18.69
CA GLU A 81 1.13 28.86 19.44
C GLU A 81 -0.36 28.72 19.78
N THR A 82 -0.73 29.10 21.01
CA THR A 82 -2.09 29.01 21.55
C THR A 82 -2.89 30.26 21.24
#